data_AF-A0A0V0V971-F1
#
_entry.id   AF-A0A0V0V971-F1
#
_cell.length_a   1.000
_cell.length_b   1.000
_cell.length_c   1.000
_cell.angle_alpha   90.00
_cell.angle_beta   90.00
_cell.angle_gamma   90.00
#
_symmetry.space_group_name_H-M   'P 1'
#
loop_
_entity.id
_entity.type
_entity.pdbx_description
1 polymer ?
#
loop_
_entity_poly.entity_id
_entity_poly.type
_entity_poly.pdbx_seq_one_letter_code
_entity_poly.pdbx_strand_id
1 'polypeptide(L)'
;MGSAMIDVSYQIVLQMTNSEGKRLYKDAGKEIEETEFHAYIGLLILTGVYKSHGEATKSLWNTENGRPVFPSVMPYIPKKPAKYGIKVWTLCDAKTSYAWNMQIYTGKRASGIHGKNQGMRVVLDLTAGLKGNNGICDHFFTSHELAMQLLKV
;
A
#
# COMPACT_ATOMS: atom_id res chain seq x y z
N MET A 1 -8.71 -19.08 -1.28
CA MET A 1 -9.25 -17.72 -1.47
C MET A 1 -8.16 -16.67 -1.69
N GLY A 2 -6.94 -16.82 -1.16
CA GLY A 2 -5.84 -15.85 -1.36
C GLY A 2 -5.20 -15.82 -2.76
N SER A 3 -5.12 -16.94 -3.48
CA SER A 3 -4.54 -16.97 -4.85
C SER A 3 -5.42 -16.22 -5.86
N ALA A 4 -6.73 -16.49 -5.86
CA ALA A 4 -7.68 -15.87 -6.78
C ALA A 4 -7.77 -14.33 -6.65
N MET A 5 -7.48 -13.76 -5.47
CA MET A 5 -7.56 -12.31 -5.27
C MET A 5 -6.29 -11.58 -5.75
N ILE A 6 -5.11 -12.21 -5.62
CA ILE A 6 -3.87 -11.73 -6.22
C ILE A 6 -3.98 -11.78 -7.75
N ASP A 7 -4.57 -12.87 -8.27
CA ASP A 7 -4.76 -13.05 -9.71
C ASP A 7 -5.59 -11.94 -10.35
N VAL A 8 -6.67 -11.50 -9.69
CA VAL A 8 -7.52 -10.42 -10.21
C VAL A 8 -6.78 -9.08 -10.23
N SER A 9 -5.98 -8.79 -9.21
CA SER A 9 -5.33 -7.49 -9.07
C SER A 9 -4.28 -7.20 -10.15
N TYR A 10 -3.40 -8.17 -10.47
CA TYR A 10 -2.38 -7.96 -11.49
C TYR A 10 -2.99 -7.97 -12.90
N GLN A 11 -4.02 -8.78 -13.13
CA GLN A 11 -4.73 -8.82 -14.41
C GLN A 11 -5.39 -7.48 -14.73
N ILE A 12 -5.97 -6.80 -13.73
CA ILE A 12 -6.50 -5.43 -13.91
C ILE A 12 -5.37 -4.46 -14.29
N VAL A 13 -4.22 -4.52 -13.61
CA VAL A 13 -3.09 -3.63 -13.92
C VAL A 13 -2.54 -3.88 -15.32
N LEU A 14 -2.43 -5.14 -15.73
CA LEU A 14 -1.96 -5.53 -17.06
C LEU A 14 -2.92 -5.02 -18.15
N GLN A 15 -4.23 -5.25 -17.96
CA GLN A 15 -5.27 -4.80 -18.89
C GLN A 15 -5.29 -3.27 -19.03
N MET A 16 -5.23 -2.54 -17.92
CA MET A 16 -5.24 -1.07 -17.94
C MET A 16 -3.95 -0.51 -18.57
N THR A 17 -2.80 -1.11 -18.26
CA THR A 17 -1.51 -0.72 -18.86
C THR A 17 -1.52 -0.90 -20.36
N ASN A 18 -1.99 -2.05 -20.85
CA ASN A 18 -2.08 -2.32 -22.29
C ASN A 18 -3.11 -1.44 -22.99
N SER A 19 -4.23 -1.15 -22.33
CA SER A 19 -5.26 -0.22 -22.86
C SER A 19 -4.70 1.21 -23.02
N GLU A 20 -3.97 1.70 -22.02
CA GLU A 20 -3.31 3.01 -22.11
C GLU A 20 -2.17 3.02 -23.14
N GLY A 21 -1.42 1.92 -23.26
CA GLY A 21 -0.40 1.75 -24.30
C GLY A 21 -0.98 1.86 -25.70
N LYS A 22 -2.09 1.15 -25.97
CA LYS A 22 -2.84 1.26 -27.23
C LYS A 22 -3.37 2.67 -27.47
N ARG A 23 -3.88 3.34 -26.42
CA ARG A 23 -4.41 4.70 -26.54
C ARG A 23 -3.34 5.71 -26.96
N LEU A 24 -2.14 5.61 -26.38
CA LEU A 24 -1.06 6.58 -26.60
C LEU A 24 -0.23 6.27 -27.84
N TYR A 25 0.01 4.99 -28.12
CA TYR A 25 0.98 4.56 -29.13
C TYR A 25 0.35 3.82 -30.31
N LYS A 26 -0.97 3.57 -30.29
CA LYS A 26 -1.72 2.88 -31.36
C LYS A 26 -1.00 1.59 -31.79
N ASP A 27 -0.68 1.47 -33.08
CA ASP A 27 -0.06 0.29 -33.69
C ASP A 27 1.43 0.13 -33.35
N ALA A 28 2.06 1.15 -32.75
CA ALA A 28 3.47 1.11 -32.33
C ALA A 28 3.64 0.60 -30.87
N GLY A 29 2.55 0.45 -30.12
CA GLY A 29 2.58 -0.02 -28.73
C GLY A 29 2.69 -1.54 -28.66
N LYS A 30 3.78 -2.06 -28.09
CA LYS A 30 3.89 -3.49 -27.74
C LYS A 30 3.01 -3.76 -26.51
N GLU A 31 2.17 -4.79 -26.58
CA GLU A 31 1.46 -5.29 -25.40
C GLU A 31 2.44 -5.92 -24.43
N ILE A 32 2.30 -5.57 -23.16
CA ILE A 32 3.05 -6.20 -22.08
C ILE A 32 2.38 -7.55 -21.80
N GLU A 33 3.18 -8.61 -21.87
CA GLU A 33 2.75 -9.96 -21.50
C GLU A 33 2.81 -10.18 -19.99
N GLU A 34 2.09 -11.19 -19.50
CA GLU A 34 2.10 -11.56 -18.09
C GLU A 34 3.51 -11.83 -17.57
N THR A 35 4.33 -12.55 -18.35
CA THR A 35 5.72 -12.88 -18.01
C THR A 35 6.59 -11.63 -17.87
N GLU A 36 6.40 -10.66 -18.77
CA GLU A 36 7.13 -9.38 -18.75
C GLU A 36 6.72 -8.53 -17.55
N PHE A 37 5.43 -8.53 -17.22
CA PHE A 37 4.92 -7.85 -16.04
C PHE A 37 5.47 -8.46 -14.74
N HIS A 38 5.46 -9.79 -14.61
CA HIS A 38 6.07 -10.47 -13.46
C HIS A 38 7.57 -10.22 -13.35
N ALA A 39 8.30 -10.24 -14.47
CA ALA A 39 9.72 -9.90 -14.50
C ALA A 39 9.96 -8.44 -14.06
N TYR A 40 9.11 -7.52 -14.49
CA TYR A 40 9.15 -6.12 -14.06
C TYR A 40 8.92 -5.96 -12.56
N ILE A 41 7.91 -6.62 -11.98
CA ILE A 41 7.68 -6.62 -10.53
C ILE A 41 8.87 -7.24 -9.78
N GLY A 42 9.43 -8.33 -10.29
CA GLY A 42 10.64 -8.94 -9.74
C GLY A 42 11.83 -7.97 -9.73
N LEU A 43 12.02 -7.22 -10.81
CA LEU A 43 13.06 -6.18 -10.91
C LEU A 43 12.81 -5.03 -9.93
N LEU A 44 11.55 -4.60 -9.73
CA LEU A 44 11.20 -3.58 -8.73
C LEU A 44 11.50 -4.05 -7.30
N ILE A 45 11.23 -5.32 -6.98
CA ILE A 45 11.59 -5.90 -5.68
C ILE A 45 13.11 -5.94 -5.52
N LEU A 46 13.81 -6.40 -6.56
CA LEU A 46 15.27 -6.55 -6.58
C LEU A 46 16.00 -5.20 -6.45
N THR A 47 15.56 -4.18 -7.16
CA THR A 47 16.07 -2.80 -7.04
C THR A 47 15.86 -2.23 -5.63
N GLY A 48 14.76 -2.60 -4.96
CA GLY A 48 14.55 -2.32 -3.54
C GLY A 48 15.57 -3.01 -2.63
N VAL A 49 15.88 -4.29 -2.89
CA VAL A 49 16.91 -5.05 -2.15
C VAL A 49 18.29 -4.41 -2.29
N TYR A 50 18.64 -3.95 -3.50
CA TYR A 50 19.91 -3.29 -3.78
C TYR A 50 19.96 -1.80 -3.40
N LYS A 51 18.89 -1.26 -2.80
CA LYS A 51 18.78 0.16 -2.38
C LYS A 51 19.05 1.14 -3.52
N SER A 52 18.70 0.78 -4.75
CA SER A 52 19.01 1.52 -6.00
C SER A 52 18.04 2.69 -6.27
N HIS A 53 17.57 3.38 -5.23
CA HIS A 53 16.46 4.34 -5.28
C HIS A 53 16.81 5.74 -5.84
N GLY A 54 17.99 5.91 -6.45
CA GLY A 54 18.61 7.22 -6.69
C GLY A 54 18.31 7.90 -8.03
N GLU A 55 17.56 7.27 -8.93
CA GLU A 55 17.33 7.77 -10.30
C GLU A 55 16.09 8.68 -10.42
N ALA A 56 16.10 9.60 -11.39
CA ALA A 56 15.29 10.82 -11.36
C ALA A 56 13.78 10.61 -11.52
N THR A 57 13.10 10.50 -10.38
CA THR A 57 11.65 10.45 -10.18
C THR A 57 10.93 11.81 -10.38
N LYS A 58 11.68 12.85 -10.80
CA LYS A 58 11.30 14.28 -10.67
C LYS A 58 10.06 14.71 -11.45
N SER A 59 9.66 14.00 -12.50
CA SER A 59 8.47 14.34 -13.31
C SER A 59 7.14 13.91 -12.67
N LEU A 60 7.15 12.91 -11.77
CA LEU A 60 5.95 12.32 -11.18
C LEU A 60 5.22 13.25 -10.19
N TRP A 61 5.89 14.33 -9.75
CA TRP A 61 5.49 15.21 -8.65
C TRP A 61 5.16 16.64 -9.09
N ASN A 62 4.99 16.87 -10.39
CA ASN A 62 4.68 18.19 -10.94
C ASN A 62 3.29 18.68 -10.46
N THR A 63 3.21 19.93 -9.99
CA THR A 63 1.99 20.55 -9.43
C THR A 63 0.92 20.91 -10.46
N GLU A 64 1.28 21.01 -11.75
CA GLU A 64 0.39 21.30 -12.87
C GLU A 64 -0.09 20.01 -13.58
N ASN A 65 0.80 19.00 -13.70
CA ASN A 65 0.56 17.83 -14.57
C ASN A 65 0.67 16.45 -13.85
N GLY A 66 0.84 16.45 -12.53
CA GLY A 66 1.02 15.23 -11.72
C GLY A 66 -0.26 14.41 -11.53
N ARG A 67 -0.12 13.15 -11.08
CA ARG A 67 -1.26 12.23 -10.88
C ARG A 67 -1.81 12.32 -9.45
N PRO A 68 -3.10 12.64 -9.21
CA PRO A 68 -3.69 12.85 -7.88
C PRO A 68 -3.61 11.65 -6.91
N VAL A 69 -3.44 10.44 -7.45
CA VAL A 69 -3.26 9.22 -6.64
C VAL A 69 -1.96 9.27 -5.84
N PHE A 70 -0.89 9.86 -6.37
CA PHE A 70 0.43 9.86 -5.75
C PHE A 70 0.49 10.66 -4.43
N PRO A 71 0.00 11.91 -4.34
CA PRO A 71 -0.09 12.62 -3.05
C PRO A 71 -0.97 11.91 -2.01
N SER A 72 -1.98 11.15 -2.46
CA SER A 72 -2.91 10.46 -1.57
C SER A 72 -2.29 9.19 -0.96
N VAL A 73 -1.52 8.43 -1.75
CA VAL A 73 -0.87 7.19 -1.30
C VAL A 73 0.56 7.39 -0.78
N MET A 74 1.20 8.53 -1.07
CA MET A 74 2.57 8.85 -0.62
C MET A 74 2.58 10.04 0.36
N PRO A 75 2.13 9.84 1.62
CA PRO A 75 2.13 10.90 2.62
C PRO A 75 3.54 11.42 2.94
N TYR A 76 3.60 12.70 3.27
CA TYR A 76 4.78 13.30 3.89
C TYR A 76 4.92 12.83 5.35
N ILE A 77 6.06 12.24 5.71
CA ILE A 77 6.38 11.78 7.06
C ILE A 77 7.64 12.51 7.56
N PRO A 78 7.50 13.66 8.26
CA PRO A 78 8.60 14.56 8.57
C PRO A 78 9.75 13.92 9.35
N LYS A 79 9.44 12.94 10.20
CA LYS A 79 10.40 12.27 11.09
C LYS A 79 11.10 11.05 10.46
N LYS A 80 10.85 10.74 9.18
CA LYS A 80 11.48 9.60 8.48
C LYS A 80 12.59 10.07 7.53
N PRO A 81 13.68 9.28 7.35
CA PRO A 81 14.75 9.61 6.41
C PRO A 81 14.27 9.79 4.97
N ALA A 82 13.42 8.87 4.50
CA ALA A 82 12.62 9.04 3.28
C ALA A 82 11.29 9.71 3.64
N LYS A 83 11.17 11.01 3.33
CA LYS A 83 10.04 11.83 3.78
C LYS A 83 8.75 11.59 3.00
N TYR A 84 8.83 11.01 1.81
CA TYR A 84 7.67 10.66 0.97
C TYR A 84 7.75 9.18 0.66
N GLY A 85 6.63 8.47 0.79
CA GLY A 85 6.59 7.05 0.51
C GLY A 85 5.22 6.44 0.77
N ILE A 86 4.96 5.28 0.19
CA ILE A 86 3.73 4.52 0.45
C ILE A 86 3.72 4.10 1.91
N LYS A 87 2.70 4.55 2.64
CA LYS A 87 2.51 4.14 4.04
C LYS A 87 1.67 2.87 4.08
N VAL A 88 2.19 1.84 4.72
CA VAL A 88 1.50 0.57 4.98
C VAL A 88 1.45 0.36 6.49
N TRP A 89 0.26 0.05 7.01
CA TRP A 89 0.12 -0.47 8.37
C TRP A 89 0.18 -1.98 8.32
N THR A 90 1.01 -2.57 9.17
CA THR A 90 1.28 -4.00 9.16
C THR A 90 1.15 -4.55 10.56
N LEU A 91 0.40 -5.64 10.71
CA LEU A 91 0.44 -6.49 11.90
C LEU A 91 1.44 -7.62 11.65
N CYS A 92 2.44 -7.72 12.51
CA CYS A 92 3.45 -8.78 12.45
C CYS A 92 3.46 -9.61 13.72
N ASP A 93 3.80 -10.89 13.59
CA ASP A 93 4.28 -11.67 14.72
C ASP A 93 5.61 -11.09 15.22
N ALA A 94 5.69 -10.84 16.53
CA ALA A 94 6.84 -10.21 17.16
C ALA A 94 8.10 -11.10 17.12
N LYS A 95 7.96 -12.43 17.09
CA LYS A 95 9.09 -13.35 17.12
C LYS A 95 9.66 -13.63 15.74
N THR A 96 8.80 -13.91 14.77
CA THR A 96 9.21 -14.33 13.41
C THR A 96 9.23 -13.18 12.41
N SER A 97 8.70 -12.00 12.79
CA SER A 97 8.43 -10.89 11.86
C SER A 97 7.47 -11.25 10.73
N TYR A 98 6.73 -12.36 10.84
CA TYR A 98 5.74 -12.76 9.85
C TYR A 98 4.62 -11.73 9.78
N ALA A 99 4.40 -11.14 8.61
CA ALA A 99 3.33 -10.18 8.38
C ALA A 99 1.98 -10.92 8.28
N TRP A 100 1.20 -10.88 9.35
CA TRP A 100 -0.13 -11.50 9.42
C TRP A 100 -1.13 -10.80 8.50
N ASN A 101 -1.17 -9.46 8.58
CA ASN A 101 -2.11 -8.65 7.81
C ASN A 101 -1.53 -7.26 7.53
N MET A 102 -1.93 -6.65 6.42
CA MET A 102 -1.45 -5.36 5.95
C MET A 102 -2.58 -4.51 5.38
N GLN A 103 -2.52 -3.21 5.62
CA GLN A 103 -3.45 -2.24 5.06
C GLN A 103 -2.69 -1.01 4.54
N ILE A 104 -2.86 -0.71 3.25
CA ILE A 104 -2.28 0.48 2.63
C ILE A 104 -3.03 1.72 3.11
N TYR A 105 -2.30 2.74 3.55
CA TYR A 105 -2.86 4.04 3.85
C TYR A 105 -3.07 4.84 2.57
N THR A 106 -4.33 5.08 2.23
CA THR A 106 -4.74 5.77 1.00
C THR A 106 -5.02 7.26 1.19
N GLY A 107 -4.56 7.86 2.30
CA GLY A 107 -4.83 9.28 2.56
C GLY A 107 -6.23 9.54 3.14
N LYS A 108 -6.70 10.78 2.93
CA LYS A 108 -8.06 11.19 3.31
C LYS A 108 -9.06 10.65 2.29
N ARG A 109 -10.19 10.11 2.74
CA ARG A 109 -11.29 9.68 1.86
C ARG A 109 -11.88 10.90 1.14
N ALA A 110 -12.34 10.71 -0.10
CA ALA A 110 -12.89 11.77 -0.96
C ALA A 110 -14.05 12.57 -0.33
N SER A 111 -14.73 11.99 0.65
CA SER A 111 -15.80 12.68 1.41
C SER A 111 -15.31 13.79 2.33
N GLY A 112 -14.00 14.01 2.50
CA GLY A 112 -13.43 15.05 3.37
C GLY A 112 -13.63 14.81 4.87
N ILE A 113 -14.45 13.82 5.24
CA ILE A 113 -14.66 13.41 6.63
C ILE A 113 -13.40 12.70 7.11
N HIS A 114 -12.68 13.31 8.05
CA HIS A 114 -11.70 12.59 8.83
C HIS A 114 -12.43 11.42 9.49
N GLY A 115 -12.04 10.19 9.14
CA GLY A 115 -12.51 9.03 9.89
C GLY A 115 -12.09 9.21 11.34
N LYS A 116 -13.04 9.56 12.21
CA LYS A 116 -12.81 9.50 13.65
C LYS A 116 -12.35 8.07 13.98
N ASN A 117 -11.40 7.94 14.91
CA ASN A 117 -10.88 6.65 15.36
C ASN A 117 -10.14 5.82 14.29
N GLN A 118 -9.37 6.47 13.39
CA GLN A 118 -8.58 5.77 12.37
C GLN A 118 -7.68 4.68 12.96
N GLY A 119 -6.94 4.97 14.03
CA GLY A 119 -6.04 3.99 14.67
C GLY A 119 -6.77 2.75 15.13
N MET A 120 -7.86 2.94 15.88
CA MET A 120 -8.72 1.85 16.37
C MET A 120 -9.30 1.01 15.22
N ARG A 121 -9.85 1.64 14.19
CA ARG A 121 -10.39 0.94 13.01
C ARG A 121 -9.32 0.07 12.34
N VAL A 122 -8.12 0.62 12.15
CA VAL A 122 -7.01 -0.11 11.53
C VAL A 122 -6.62 -1.32 12.39
N VAL A 123 -6.55 -1.16 13.72
CA VAL A 123 -6.21 -2.29 14.60
C VAL A 123 -7.26 -3.40 14.49
N LEU A 124 -8.54 -3.07 14.57
CA LEU A 124 -9.62 -4.07 14.48
C LEU A 124 -9.63 -4.79 13.12
N ASP A 125 -9.39 -4.07 12.03
CA ASP A 125 -9.26 -4.66 10.69
C ASP A 125 -8.06 -5.65 10.64
N LEU A 126 -6.91 -5.24 11.18
CA LEU A 126 -5.67 -6.01 11.11
C LEU A 126 -5.71 -7.25 12.01
N THR A 127 -6.36 -7.17 13.18
CA THR A 127 -6.46 -8.27 14.15
C THR A 127 -7.65 -9.21 13.90
N ALA A 128 -8.46 -8.95 12.87
CA ALA A 128 -9.60 -9.79 12.53
C ALA A 128 -9.19 -11.27 12.41
N GLY A 129 -9.87 -12.15 13.16
CA GLY A 129 -9.61 -13.59 13.19
C GLY A 129 -8.59 -14.05 14.24
N LEU A 130 -7.90 -13.13 14.94
CA LEU A 130 -7.01 -13.47 16.05
C LEU A 130 -7.77 -13.55 17.37
N LYS A 131 -7.43 -14.54 18.21
CA LYS A 131 -7.96 -14.69 19.58
C LYS A 131 -6.86 -15.10 20.55
N GLY A 132 -6.90 -14.57 21.77
CA GLY A 132 -5.94 -14.90 22.83
C GLY A 132 -4.51 -14.37 22.63
N ASN A 133 -4.32 -13.41 21.71
CA ASN A 133 -3.02 -12.79 21.45
C ASN A 133 -2.91 -11.42 22.11
N ASN A 134 -1.71 -11.06 22.54
CA ASN A 134 -1.39 -9.72 23.01
C ASN A 134 -0.88 -8.86 21.86
N GLY A 135 -1.49 -7.69 21.64
CA GLY A 135 -1.03 -6.70 20.68
C GLY A 135 -0.15 -5.64 21.34
N ILE A 136 0.97 -5.31 20.70
CA ILE A 136 1.79 -4.14 21.06
C ILE A 136 1.65 -3.13 19.93
N CYS A 137 1.26 -1.91 20.27
CA CYS A 137 1.08 -0.84 19.30
C CYS A 137 1.61 0.49 19.84
N ASP A 138 1.86 1.45 18.94
CA ASP A 138 2.30 2.79 19.34
C ASP A 138 1.13 3.64 19.90
N HIS A 139 1.45 4.85 20.33
CA HIS A 139 0.47 5.81 20.85
C HIS A 139 -0.66 6.13 19.84
N PHE A 140 -0.37 6.16 18.53
CA PHE A 140 -1.36 6.48 17.52
C PHE A 140 -2.49 5.43 17.44
N PHE A 141 -2.17 4.17 17.79
CA PHE A 141 -3.13 3.07 17.82
C PHE A 141 -3.71 2.79 19.21
N THR A 142 -3.28 3.50 20.26
CA THR A 142 -3.67 3.17 21.64
C THR A 142 -4.85 4.04 22.11
N SER A 143 -5.94 3.40 22.54
CA SER A 143 -7.06 4.08 23.22
C SER A 143 -7.80 3.14 24.16
N HIS A 144 -8.44 3.70 25.20
CA HIS A 144 -9.28 2.92 26.13
C HIS A 144 -10.43 2.22 25.42
N GLU A 145 -11.08 2.91 24.48
CA GLU A 145 -12.18 2.36 23.68
C GLU A 145 -11.74 1.13 22.88
N LEU A 146 -10.57 1.19 22.24
CA LEU A 146 -10.02 0.06 21.50
C LEU A 146 -9.75 -1.13 22.42
N ALA A 147 -9.13 -0.90 23.58
CA ALA A 147 -8.83 -1.97 24.54
C ALA A 147 -10.11 -2.72 24.96
N MET A 148 -11.18 -1.98 25.26
CA MET A 148 -12.48 -2.56 25.62
C MET A 148 -13.13 -3.33 24.46
N GLN A 149 -12.88 -2.96 23.20
CA GLN A 149 -13.38 -3.73 22.06
C GLN A 149 -12.59 -5.02 21.84
N LEU A 150 -11.26 -4.99 21.96
CA LEU A 150 -10.42 -6.17 21.79
C LEU A 150 -10.65 -7.23 22.87
N LEU A 151 -11.05 -6.84 24.08
CA LEU A 151 -11.42 -7.77 25.16
C LEU A 151 -12.71 -8.55 24.89
N LYS A 152 -13.54 -8.13 23.94
CA LYS A 152 -14.82 -8.80 23.61
C LYS A 152 -14.66 -9.92 22.59
N VAL A 153 -13.48 -10.08 21.99
CA VAL A 153 -13.20 -10.96 20.83
C VAL A 153 -12.74 -12.34 21.28
#